data_AF-A0A222P4V7-F1
#
_entry.id   AF-A0A222P4V7-F1
#
_cell.length_a   1.000
_cell.length_b   1.000
_cell.length_c   1.000
_cell.angle_alpha   90.00
_cell.angle_beta   90.00
_cell.angle_gamma   90.00
#
_symmetry.space_group_name_H-M   'P 1'
#
loop_
_entity.id
_entity.type
_entity.pdbx_description
1 polymer ?
#
loop_
_entity_poly.entity_id
_entity_poly.type
_entity_poly.pdbx_seq_one_letter_code
_entity_poly.pdbx_strand_id
1 'polypeptide(L)'
;MPLLSDIDISDYQTVIAEKISLLIDPVLHEIPQDPVFVNYFHPEKCGVRLFSKTQMQLLQQQNEEYRRILDELKEDRTGIYVALKHAENLSVSEQRYKAFFLKMKDLTSQRIMVVLKELYQMALFINSPLAYVRNLLKLSQFLYKNIAAYFQEFEVLTAEEGDAEQTIVRLWRFFNVMFMQQTEISAMIHKQLTSDGLPLTKNQIFCPYSKERIRVAESLRTGNQASNFLAIFIALSQFAGLKDLEIQNFLTMQPSNYLEQANKKLLQYLRLPIWFNFSPRQQCFLAEAGARAVAQQLHYRHLWSEENKLQENALSLLIDYNKQDWQSPSFGLFITGHWRRHHYGPVNEAIHSLKKGEEVPVVLAKLKEQIQHHPHYNPEGSLVNRLEFIEHKLALKAKRLPVDSALVLS
;
A
#
# COMPACT_ATOMS: atom_id res chain seq x y z
N MET A 1 -14.12 7.59 26.27
CA MET A 1 -14.47 6.25 26.82
C MET A 1 -13.56 5.94 28.02
N PRO A 2 -14.10 5.83 29.25
CA PRO A 2 -13.30 5.63 30.48
C PRO A 2 -12.56 4.27 30.53
N LEU A 3 -12.95 3.29 29.71
CA LEU A 3 -12.29 1.98 29.65
C LEU A 3 -10.88 2.02 29.04
N LEU A 4 -10.56 3.06 28.27
CA LEU A 4 -9.33 3.15 27.49
C LEU A 4 -8.38 4.27 27.99
N SER A 5 -8.79 5.06 28.98
CA SER A 5 -8.06 6.27 29.42
C SER A 5 -6.69 6.01 30.05
N ASP A 6 -6.44 4.79 30.54
CA ASP A 6 -5.24 4.43 31.30
C ASP A 6 -4.35 3.43 30.54
N ILE A 7 -4.64 3.21 29.26
CA ILE A 7 -3.84 2.33 28.42
C ILE A 7 -2.63 3.10 27.93
N ASP A 8 -1.45 2.58 28.26
CA ASP A 8 -0.17 3.13 27.82
C ASP A 8 0.63 2.02 27.13
N ILE A 9 0.92 2.24 25.85
CA ILE A 9 1.79 1.40 25.03
C ILE A 9 2.90 2.25 24.38
N SER A 10 3.40 3.28 25.08
CA SER A 10 4.49 4.15 24.62
C SER A 10 5.71 3.39 24.09
N ASP A 11 6.00 2.23 24.69
CA ASP A 11 7.16 1.40 24.34
C ASP A 11 7.04 0.81 22.91
N TYR A 12 5.86 0.84 22.30
CA TYR A 12 5.60 0.38 20.93
C TYR A 12 5.69 1.50 19.89
N GLN A 13 5.98 2.75 20.29
CA GLN A 13 5.98 3.90 19.39
C GLN A 13 6.90 3.70 18.17
N THR A 14 8.14 3.23 18.37
CA THR A 14 9.11 2.98 17.30
C THR A 14 8.61 1.91 16.32
N VAL A 15 8.08 0.80 16.84
CA VAL A 15 7.58 -0.31 16.02
C VAL A 15 6.38 0.12 15.18
N ILE A 16 5.48 0.93 15.76
CA ILE A 16 4.34 1.49 15.03
C ILE A 16 4.81 2.44 13.93
N ALA A 17 5.79 3.30 14.22
CA ALA A 17 6.35 4.23 13.23
C ALA A 17 6.96 3.50 12.03
N GLU A 18 7.74 2.43 12.27
CA GLU A 18 8.29 1.60 11.19
C GLU A 18 7.19 0.97 10.33
N LYS A 19 6.11 0.50 10.97
CA LYS A 19 4.97 -0.15 10.32
C LYS A 19 4.09 0.80 9.50
N ILE A 20 4.03 2.10 9.83
CA ILE A 20 3.27 3.10 9.07
C ILE A 20 3.70 3.13 7.60
N SER A 21 5.00 3.01 7.32
CA SER A 21 5.54 3.00 5.96
C SER A 21 4.92 1.91 5.05
N LEU A 22 4.43 0.82 5.65
CA LEU A 22 3.75 -0.27 4.96
C LEU A 22 2.26 0.01 4.72
N LEU A 23 1.67 0.95 5.46
CA LEU A 23 0.28 1.37 5.33
C LEU A 23 0.10 2.60 4.44
N ILE A 24 1.20 3.31 4.16
CA ILE A 24 1.25 4.40 3.17
C ILE A 24 1.08 3.82 1.76
N ASP A 25 0.16 4.42 1.02
CA ASP A 25 -0.10 4.14 -0.38
C ASP A 25 1.16 4.44 -1.22
N PRO A 26 1.66 3.48 -2.01
CA PRO A 26 2.89 3.65 -2.77
C PRO A 26 2.79 4.63 -3.95
N VAL A 27 1.58 5.05 -4.33
CA VAL A 27 1.30 6.02 -5.39
C VAL A 27 1.01 7.40 -4.79
N LEU A 28 0.14 7.45 -3.79
CA LEU A 28 -0.29 8.72 -3.20
C LEU A 28 0.70 9.26 -2.17
N HIS A 29 1.57 8.41 -1.63
CA HIS A 29 2.47 8.74 -0.52
C HIS A 29 1.74 9.24 0.74
N GLU A 30 0.51 8.78 0.96
CA GLU A 30 -0.30 9.06 2.14
C GLU A 30 -1.06 7.81 2.60
N ILE A 31 -1.67 7.86 3.79
CA ILE A 31 -2.56 6.80 4.25
C ILE A 31 -3.87 6.87 3.43
N PRO A 32 -4.27 5.79 2.74
CA PRO A 32 -5.42 5.83 1.84
C PRO A 32 -6.74 5.99 2.60
N GLN A 33 -7.62 6.85 2.06
CA GLN A 33 -8.98 7.09 2.56
C GLN A 33 -9.93 5.90 2.29
N ASP A 34 -9.68 5.17 1.21
CA ASP A 34 -10.44 4.02 0.74
C ASP A 34 -9.57 2.75 0.73
N PRO A 35 -9.04 2.33 1.90
CA PRO A 35 -8.00 1.31 1.96
C PRO A 35 -8.51 -0.05 1.47
N VAL A 36 -7.65 -0.77 0.76
CA VAL A 36 -7.76 -2.20 0.44
C VAL A 36 -6.44 -2.90 0.76
N PHE A 37 -6.50 -4.18 1.12
CA PHE A 37 -5.29 -4.98 1.24
C PHE A 37 -4.74 -5.36 -0.12
N VAL A 38 -3.41 -5.31 -0.24
CA VAL A 38 -2.73 -5.81 -1.43
C VAL A 38 -2.62 -7.33 -1.38
N ASN A 39 -3.30 -8.01 -2.32
CA ASN A 39 -3.23 -9.45 -2.50
C ASN A 39 -2.18 -9.77 -3.57
N TYR A 40 -0.95 -9.97 -3.12
CA TYR A 40 0.16 -10.36 -3.97
C TYR A 40 -0.01 -11.78 -4.50
N PHE A 41 0.52 -12.04 -5.69
CA PHE A 41 0.56 -13.38 -6.26
C PHE A 41 1.49 -14.31 -5.46
N HIS A 42 2.59 -13.74 -4.95
CA HIS A 42 3.61 -14.37 -4.09
C HIS A 42 3.59 -13.75 -2.69
N PRO A 43 2.58 -14.06 -1.86
CA PRO A 43 2.43 -13.40 -0.56
C PRO A 43 3.66 -13.57 0.31
N GLU A 44 4.34 -14.72 0.33
CA GLU A 44 5.57 -15.01 1.09
C GLU A 44 6.70 -14.00 0.92
N LYS A 45 6.76 -13.26 -0.19
CA LYS A 45 7.80 -12.25 -0.45
C LYS A 45 7.40 -10.84 -0.01
N CYS A 46 6.16 -10.65 0.44
CA CYS A 46 5.59 -9.33 0.69
C CYS A 46 4.94 -9.21 2.08
N GLY A 47 5.12 -8.04 2.69
CA GLY A 47 4.47 -7.67 3.94
C GLY A 47 2.99 -7.31 3.76
N VAL A 48 2.31 -7.10 4.90
CA VAL A 48 0.95 -6.52 4.91
C VAL A 48 1.05 -5.09 4.39
N ARG A 49 0.32 -4.77 3.33
CA ARG A 49 0.27 -3.43 2.74
C ARG A 49 -1.16 -3.02 2.43
N LEU A 50 -1.43 -1.73 2.63
CA LEU A 50 -2.67 -1.09 2.18
C LEU A 50 -2.42 -0.32 0.89
N PHE A 51 -3.49 -0.18 0.12
CA PHE A 51 -3.51 0.58 -1.12
C PHE A 51 -4.85 1.30 -1.23
N SER A 52 -4.92 2.45 -1.91
CA SER A 52 -6.17 3.08 -2.29
C SER A 52 -6.91 2.22 -3.30
N LYS A 53 -8.19 1.97 -3.03
CA LYS A 53 -9.10 1.33 -3.97
C LYS A 53 -9.15 2.12 -5.29
N THR A 54 -9.27 3.43 -5.21
CA THR A 54 -9.35 4.33 -6.38
C THR A 54 -8.09 4.23 -7.23
N GLN A 55 -6.90 4.29 -6.62
CA GLN A 55 -5.64 4.17 -7.38
C GLN A 55 -5.45 2.80 -8.00
N MET A 56 -5.83 1.74 -7.29
CA MET A 56 -5.79 0.39 -7.84
C MET A 56 -6.68 0.25 -9.09
N GLN A 57 -7.86 0.87 -9.09
CA GLN A 57 -8.75 0.89 -10.25
C GLN A 57 -8.18 1.74 -11.40
N LEU A 58 -7.56 2.88 -11.11
CA LEU A 58 -6.89 3.71 -12.12
C LEU A 58 -5.74 2.96 -12.80
N LEU A 59 -4.89 2.26 -12.02
CA LEU A 59 -3.82 1.42 -12.58
C LEU A 59 -4.38 0.27 -13.44
N GLN A 60 -5.52 -0.32 -13.04
CA GLN A 60 -6.18 -1.33 -13.85
C GLN A 60 -6.69 -0.76 -15.17
N GLN A 61 -7.31 0.43 -15.14
CA GLN A 61 -7.79 1.13 -16.33
C GLN A 61 -6.65 1.50 -17.28
N GLN A 62 -5.53 2.02 -16.75
CA GLN A 62 -4.32 2.29 -17.52
C GLN A 62 -3.80 1.02 -18.21
N ASN A 63 -3.77 -0.11 -17.51
CA ASN A 63 -3.38 -1.39 -18.11
C ASN A 63 -4.37 -1.88 -19.18
N GLU A 64 -5.65 -1.53 -19.10
CA GLU A 64 -6.62 -1.82 -20.16
C GLU A 64 -6.41 -0.93 -21.38
N GLU A 65 -6.12 0.36 -21.18
CA GLU A 65 -5.77 1.29 -22.24
C GLU A 65 -4.50 0.84 -22.98
N TYR A 66 -3.46 0.46 -22.25
CA TYR A 66 -2.24 -0.13 -22.80
C TYR A 66 -2.50 -1.37 -23.66
N ARG A 67 -3.43 -2.24 -23.25
CA ARG A 67 -3.82 -3.40 -24.08
C ARG A 67 -4.51 -2.96 -25.37
N ARG A 68 -5.40 -1.96 -25.32
CA ARG A 68 -6.04 -1.40 -26.52
C ARG A 68 -5.01 -0.81 -27.49
N ILE A 69 -4.02 -0.06 -26.97
CA ILE A 69 -2.94 0.50 -27.79
C ILE A 69 -2.10 -0.62 -28.42
N LEU A 70 -1.79 -1.70 -27.70
CA LEU A 70 -1.09 -2.85 -28.30
C LEU A 70 -1.90 -3.54 -29.39
N ASP A 71 -3.22 -3.62 -29.25
CA ASP A 71 -4.08 -4.18 -30.29
C ASP A 71 -4.13 -3.25 -31.51
N GLU A 72 -4.22 -1.92 -31.31
CA GLU A 72 -4.08 -0.93 -32.39
C GLU A 72 -2.71 -1.03 -33.09
N LEU A 73 -1.61 -1.22 -32.34
CA LEU A 73 -0.26 -1.39 -32.89
C LEU A 73 -0.12 -2.65 -33.75
N LYS A 74 -0.84 -3.74 -33.43
CA LYS A 74 -0.85 -4.96 -34.25
C LYS A 74 -1.59 -4.77 -35.57
N GLU A 75 -2.62 -3.93 -35.57
CA GLU A 75 -3.42 -3.63 -36.76
C GLU A 75 -2.78 -2.55 -37.64
N ASP A 76 -1.91 -1.70 -37.07
CA ASP A 76 -1.24 -0.63 -37.79
C ASP A 76 -0.23 -1.14 -38.83
N ARG A 77 -0.60 -0.97 -40.11
CA ARG A 77 0.25 -1.32 -41.26
C ARG A 77 1.23 -0.21 -41.64
N THR A 78 1.02 1.02 -41.19
CA THR A 78 1.81 2.20 -41.55
C THR A 78 3.12 2.27 -40.77
N GLY A 79 3.16 1.73 -39.55
CA GLY A 79 4.31 1.82 -38.65
C GLY A 79 4.45 3.18 -37.94
N ILE A 80 3.49 4.09 -38.14
CA ILE A 80 3.50 5.45 -37.56
C ILE A 80 2.13 5.90 -37.05
N TYR A 81 1.04 5.19 -37.34
CA TYR A 81 -0.33 5.70 -37.13
C TYR A 81 -0.64 5.88 -35.65
N VAL A 82 -0.22 4.93 -34.81
CA VAL A 82 -0.42 5.02 -33.36
C VAL A 82 0.40 6.18 -32.79
N ALA A 83 1.66 6.33 -33.21
CA ALA A 83 2.46 7.49 -32.81
C ALA A 83 1.83 8.81 -33.25
N LEU A 84 1.32 8.91 -34.48
CA LEU A 84 0.61 10.09 -34.97
C LEU A 84 -0.60 10.42 -34.10
N LYS A 85 -1.41 9.42 -33.72
CA LYS A 85 -2.60 9.61 -32.87
C LYS A 85 -2.23 10.21 -31.50
N HIS A 86 -1.15 9.72 -30.88
CA HIS A 86 -0.70 10.13 -29.55
C HIS A 86 0.32 11.29 -29.54
N ALA A 87 0.73 11.80 -30.71
CA ALA A 87 1.65 12.92 -30.79
C ALA A 87 0.99 14.22 -30.30
N GLU A 88 1.52 14.76 -29.19
CA GLU A 88 1.15 16.02 -28.55
C GLU A 88 2.29 17.05 -28.68
N ASN A 89 2.00 18.34 -28.43
CA ASN A 89 2.98 19.44 -28.45
C ASN A 89 3.72 19.64 -29.79
N LEU A 90 3.06 19.34 -30.90
CA LEU A 90 3.61 19.54 -32.25
C LEU A 90 3.61 21.02 -32.65
N SER A 91 4.69 21.46 -33.30
CA SER A 91 4.75 22.77 -33.97
C SER A 91 3.71 22.88 -35.10
N VAL A 92 3.43 24.11 -35.55
CA VAL A 92 2.43 24.34 -36.63
C VAL A 92 2.75 23.53 -37.89
N SER A 93 4.01 23.49 -38.31
CA SER A 93 4.44 22.69 -39.47
C SER A 93 4.29 21.19 -39.22
N GLU A 94 4.62 20.70 -38.03
CA GLU A 94 4.45 19.29 -37.67
C GLU A 94 2.98 18.87 -37.58
N GLN A 95 2.07 19.78 -37.19
CA GLN A 95 0.63 19.52 -37.24
C GLN A 95 0.16 19.31 -38.68
N ARG A 96 0.70 20.09 -39.64
CA ARG A 96 0.43 19.88 -41.07
C ARG A 96 1.01 18.57 -41.57
N TYR A 97 2.23 18.21 -41.15
CA TYR A 97 2.83 16.92 -41.49
C TYR A 97 2.03 15.74 -40.93
N LYS A 98 1.54 15.85 -39.69
CA LYS A 98 0.62 14.89 -39.08
C LYS A 98 -0.66 14.76 -39.92
N ALA A 99 -1.29 15.87 -40.31
CA ALA A 99 -2.48 15.86 -41.16
C ALA A 99 -2.21 15.19 -42.52
N PHE A 100 -1.05 15.44 -43.12
CA PHE A 100 -0.63 14.81 -44.37
C PHE A 100 -0.50 13.28 -44.23
N PHE A 101 0.22 12.79 -43.22
CA PHE A 101 0.39 11.36 -43.00
C PHE A 101 -0.90 10.63 -42.56
N LEU A 102 -1.83 11.31 -41.88
CA LEU A 102 -3.12 10.72 -41.52
C LEU A 102 -3.99 10.38 -42.76
N LYS A 103 -3.78 11.07 -43.89
CA LYS A 103 -4.43 10.71 -45.18
C LYS A 103 -3.90 9.40 -45.77
N MET A 104 -2.77 8.89 -45.25
CA MET A 104 -2.12 7.65 -45.67
C MET A 104 -2.39 6.48 -44.71
N LYS A 105 -3.35 6.59 -43.77
CA LYS A 105 -3.62 5.58 -42.73
C LYS A 105 -3.90 4.17 -43.27
N ASP A 106 -4.44 4.07 -44.48
CA ASP A 106 -4.82 2.80 -45.10
C ASP A 106 -3.66 2.16 -45.90
N LEU A 107 -2.51 2.83 -45.97
CA LEU A 107 -1.31 2.36 -46.66
C LEU A 107 -0.42 1.51 -45.73
N THR A 108 0.48 0.73 -46.34
CA THR A 108 1.57 0.10 -45.61
C THR A 108 2.76 1.05 -45.47
N SER A 109 3.62 0.83 -44.48
CA SER A 109 4.88 1.58 -44.32
C SER A 109 5.70 1.62 -45.62
N GLN A 110 5.83 0.48 -46.31
CA GLN A 110 6.53 0.39 -47.59
C GLN A 110 5.89 1.28 -48.67
N ARG A 111 4.55 1.36 -48.71
CA ARG A 111 3.84 2.22 -49.68
C ARG A 111 4.00 3.70 -49.35
N ILE A 112 3.98 4.08 -48.07
CA ILE A 112 4.27 5.45 -47.64
C ILE A 112 5.70 5.84 -48.07
N MET A 113 6.67 4.95 -47.87
CA MET A 113 8.05 5.19 -48.30
C MET A 113 8.18 5.36 -49.81
N VAL A 114 7.42 4.60 -50.62
CA VAL A 114 7.35 4.81 -52.08
C VAL A 114 6.79 6.20 -52.38
N VAL A 115 5.67 6.59 -51.76
CA VAL A 115 5.07 7.92 -51.95
C VAL A 115 6.08 9.02 -51.61
N LEU A 116 6.76 8.93 -50.46
CA LEU A 116 7.77 9.91 -50.05
C LEU A 116 8.99 9.97 -50.99
N LYS A 117 9.40 8.85 -51.60
CA LYS A 117 10.48 8.82 -52.61
C LYS A 117 10.05 9.52 -53.91
N GLU A 118 8.84 9.23 -54.37
CA GLU A 118 8.29 9.87 -55.58
C GLU A 118 8.13 11.38 -55.35
N LEU A 119 7.59 11.79 -54.19
CA LEU A 119 7.47 13.20 -53.81
C LEU A 119 8.83 13.91 -53.75
N TYR A 120 9.88 13.22 -53.27
CA TYR A 120 11.23 13.77 -53.25
C TYR A 120 11.76 14.02 -54.66
N GLN A 121 11.61 13.03 -55.56
CA GLN A 121 11.97 13.22 -56.96
C GLN A 121 11.22 14.41 -57.56
N MET A 122 9.92 14.55 -57.29
CA MET A 122 9.14 15.68 -57.78
C MET A 122 9.59 17.02 -57.19
N ALA A 123 9.92 17.09 -55.90
CA ALA A 123 10.38 18.31 -55.24
C ALA A 123 11.64 18.89 -55.91
N LEU A 124 12.58 18.03 -56.34
CA LEU A 124 13.78 18.43 -57.11
C LEU A 124 13.43 19.08 -58.46
N PHE A 125 12.25 18.78 -58.99
CA PHE A 125 11.79 19.20 -60.31
C PHE A 125 10.79 20.36 -60.28
N ILE A 126 10.10 20.61 -59.16
CA ILE A 126 9.09 21.67 -59.00
C ILE A 126 9.69 23.07 -59.19
N ASN A 127 10.96 23.26 -58.83
CA ASN A 127 11.70 24.52 -59.02
C ASN A 127 12.45 24.60 -60.36
N SER A 128 12.32 23.60 -61.24
CA SER A 128 13.01 23.60 -62.54
C SER A 128 12.29 24.52 -63.55
N PRO A 129 12.98 25.48 -64.18
CA PRO A 129 12.39 26.40 -65.16
C PRO A 129 11.99 25.74 -66.49
N LEU A 130 12.22 24.44 -66.67
CA LEU A 130 12.01 23.73 -67.91
C LEU A 130 10.56 23.21 -68.01
N ALA A 131 9.75 23.82 -68.89
CA ALA A 131 8.35 23.45 -69.14
C ALA A 131 8.11 21.96 -69.47
N TYR A 132 9.12 21.25 -69.99
CA TYR A 132 9.06 19.81 -70.29
C TYR A 132 8.96 18.94 -69.03
N VAL A 133 9.61 19.35 -67.94
CA VAL A 133 9.58 18.66 -66.64
C VAL A 133 8.16 18.67 -66.06
N ARG A 134 7.44 19.79 -66.24
CA ARG A 134 6.03 19.93 -65.82
C ARG A 134 5.07 19.01 -66.56
N ASN A 135 5.35 18.69 -67.82
CA ASN A 135 4.57 17.74 -68.62
C ASN A 135 4.92 16.27 -68.30
N LEU A 136 6.19 15.98 -68.00
CA LEU A 136 6.61 14.66 -67.49
C LEU A 136 6.00 14.34 -66.13
N LEU A 137 5.89 15.33 -65.23
CA LEU A 137 5.23 15.19 -63.93
C LEU A 137 3.72 14.89 -64.07
N LYS A 138 3.04 15.50 -65.05
CA LYS A 138 1.63 15.17 -65.37
C LYS A 138 1.49 13.74 -65.93
N LEU A 139 2.46 13.26 -66.69
CA LEU A 139 2.50 11.89 -67.20
C LEU A 139 2.79 10.87 -66.09
N SER A 140 3.68 11.17 -65.15
CA SER A 140 3.94 10.28 -64.00
C SER A 140 2.74 10.22 -63.04
N GLN A 141 2.02 11.33 -62.83
CA GLN A 141 0.74 11.34 -62.11
C GLN A 141 -0.31 10.42 -62.74
N PHE A 142 -0.30 10.28 -64.08
CA PHE A 142 -1.23 9.41 -64.81
C PHE A 142 -0.89 7.91 -64.65
N LEU A 143 0.41 7.59 -64.54
CA LEU A 143 0.91 6.22 -64.33
C LEU A 143 0.72 5.72 -62.89
N TYR A 144 0.66 6.63 -61.92
CA TYR A 144 0.47 6.33 -60.50
C TYR A 144 -0.83 6.93 -59.95
N LYS A 145 -1.99 6.48 -60.46
CA LYS A 145 -3.33 6.96 -60.03
C LYS A 145 -3.57 6.96 -58.51
N ASN A 146 -2.91 6.06 -57.77
CA ASN A 146 -3.03 5.97 -56.31
C ASN A 146 -2.16 7.01 -55.56
N ILE A 147 -1.22 7.68 -56.23
CA ILE A 147 -0.32 8.68 -55.65
C ILE A 147 -0.76 10.12 -56.01
N ALA A 148 -1.53 10.28 -57.09
CA ALA A 148 -2.09 11.57 -57.55
C ALA A 148 -2.75 12.40 -56.43
N ALA A 149 -3.54 11.76 -55.56
CA ALA A 149 -4.17 12.43 -54.43
C ALA A 149 -3.13 12.98 -53.44
N TYR A 150 -2.07 12.22 -53.13
CA TYR A 150 -1.01 12.66 -52.23
C TYR A 150 -0.12 13.75 -52.83
N PHE A 151 0.00 13.80 -54.17
CA PHE A 151 0.68 14.90 -54.85
C PHE A 151 -0.05 16.22 -54.68
N GLN A 152 -1.37 16.24 -54.87
CA GLN A 152 -2.17 17.45 -54.65
C GLN A 152 -2.05 17.96 -53.21
N GLU A 153 -2.09 17.04 -52.25
CA GLU A 153 -1.91 17.36 -50.83
C GLU A 153 -0.52 17.89 -50.51
N PHE A 154 0.51 17.36 -51.18
CA PHE A 154 1.87 17.86 -51.04
C PHE A 154 2.04 19.23 -51.66
N GLU A 155 1.43 19.53 -52.81
CA GLU A 155 1.44 20.87 -53.42
C GLU A 155 0.82 21.93 -52.49
N VAL A 156 -0.27 21.58 -51.80
CA VAL A 156 -0.87 22.47 -50.77
C VAL A 156 0.12 22.68 -49.62
N LEU A 157 0.74 21.61 -49.14
CA LEU A 157 1.71 21.70 -48.04
C LEU A 157 2.95 22.55 -48.43
N THR A 158 3.48 22.38 -49.63
CA THR A 158 4.65 23.14 -50.09
C THR A 158 4.33 24.61 -50.32
N ALA A 159 3.12 24.94 -50.77
CA ALA A 159 2.67 26.33 -50.89
C ALA A 159 2.63 27.05 -49.53
N GLU A 160 2.29 26.34 -48.45
CA GLU A 160 2.26 26.89 -47.08
C GLU A 160 3.65 26.97 -46.41
N GLU A 161 4.59 26.09 -46.80
CA GLU A 161 5.93 26.01 -46.21
C GLU A 161 7.00 26.76 -47.02
N GLY A 162 6.70 27.12 -48.28
CA GLY A 162 7.51 28.01 -49.13
C GLY A 162 8.65 27.35 -49.92
N ASP A 163 9.08 26.14 -49.54
CA ASP A 163 10.17 25.42 -50.21
C ASP A 163 9.86 23.92 -50.31
N ALA A 164 9.65 23.43 -51.53
CA ALA A 164 9.30 22.02 -51.78
C ALA A 164 10.39 21.02 -51.37
N GLU A 165 11.66 21.37 -51.58
CA GLU A 165 12.80 20.49 -51.26
C GLU A 165 12.97 20.37 -49.75
N GLN A 166 12.93 21.49 -49.03
CA GLN A 166 12.96 21.46 -47.58
C GLN A 166 11.73 20.78 -46.98
N THR A 167 10.54 21.00 -47.56
CA THR A 167 9.30 20.39 -47.08
C THR A 167 9.36 18.87 -47.15
N ILE A 168 9.83 18.29 -48.25
CA ILE A 168 9.94 16.83 -48.36
C ILE A 168 11.01 16.26 -47.42
N VAL A 169 12.14 16.95 -47.22
CA VAL A 169 13.17 16.56 -46.25
C VAL A 169 12.61 16.57 -44.83
N ARG A 170 11.83 17.60 -44.48
CA ARG A 170 11.15 17.70 -43.17
C ARG A 170 10.08 16.63 -42.98
N LEU A 171 9.28 16.33 -44.00
CA LEU A 171 8.32 15.22 -43.99
C LEU A 171 9.01 13.88 -43.75
N TRP A 172 10.12 13.62 -44.44
CA TRP A 172 10.94 12.41 -44.23
C TRP A 172 11.47 12.32 -42.80
N ARG A 173 12.00 13.43 -42.26
CA ARG A 173 12.46 13.49 -40.88
C ARG A 173 11.30 13.22 -39.91
N PHE A 174 10.16 13.86 -40.12
CA PHE A 174 8.98 13.68 -39.28
C PHE A 174 8.48 12.23 -39.30
N PHE A 175 8.40 11.60 -40.48
CA PHE A 175 8.09 10.18 -40.62
C PHE A 175 9.01 9.30 -39.76
N ASN A 176 10.32 9.51 -39.87
CA ASN A 176 11.30 8.74 -39.09
C ASN A 176 11.15 8.96 -37.59
N VAL A 177 10.89 10.20 -37.14
CA VAL A 177 10.63 10.49 -35.72
C VAL A 177 9.37 9.75 -35.24
N MET A 178 8.28 9.78 -36.00
CA MET A 178 7.05 9.05 -35.65
C MET A 178 7.27 7.54 -35.61
N PHE A 179 8.05 6.98 -36.54
CA PHE A 179 8.39 5.56 -36.56
C PHE A 179 9.19 5.15 -35.30
N MET A 180 10.17 5.97 -34.90
CA MET A 180 10.92 5.76 -33.67
C MET A 180 10.01 5.85 -32.44
N GLN A 181 9.17 6.89 -32.35
CA GLN A 181 8.20 7.04 -31.27
C GLN A 181 7.24 5.85 -31.19
N GLN A 182 6.78 5.31 -32.31
CA GLN A 182 5.91 4.14 -32.30
C GLN A 182 6.62 2.90 -31.74
N THR A 183 7.89 2.73 -32.10
CA THR A 183 8.73 1.65 -31.57
C THR A 183 8.94 1.80 -30.06
N GLU A 184 9.16 3.02 -29.59
CA GLU A 184 9.29 3.35 -28.16
C GLU A 184 7.98 3.09 -27.39
N ILE A 185 6.84 3.53 -27.91
CA ILE A 185 5.51 3.28 -27.35
C ILE A 185 5.29 1.77 -27.20
N SER A 186 5.56 1.00 -28.25
CA SER A 186 5.42 -0.46 -28.25
C SER A 186 6.30 -1.12 -27.18
N ALA A 187 7.60 -0.76 -27.13
CA ALA A 187 8.53 -1.31 -26.15
C ALA A 187 8.16 -0.94 -24.71
N MET A 188 7.79 0.32 -24.46
CA MET A 188 7.38 0.82 -23.16
C MET A 188 6.13 0.06 -22.68
N ILE A 189 5.08 -0.01 -23.50
CA ILE A 189 3.82 -0.66 -23.13
C ILE A 189 4.04 -2.16 -22.91
N HIS A 190 4.82 -2.81 -23.77
CA HIS A 190 5.13 -4.23 -23.60
C HIS A 190 5.85 -4.49 -22.27
N LYS A 191 6.78 -3.62 -21.87
CA LYS A 191 7.45 -3.69 -20.56
C LYS A 191 6.51 -3.46 -19.39
N GLN A 192 5.54 -2.55 -19.50
CA GLN A 192 4.55 -2.29 -18.43
C GLN A 192 3.55 -3.43 -18.25
N LEU A 193 3.33 -4.23 -19.29
CA LEU A 193 2.38 -5.35 -19.26
C LEU A 193 3.03 -6.73 -19.11
N THR A 194 4.36 -6.83 -19.02
CA THR A 194 5.06 -8.13 -19.02
C THR A 194 6.09 -8.20 -17.89
N SER A 195 6.14 -9.31 -17.16
CA SER A 195 7.18 -9.63 -16.15
C SER A 195 7.64 -11.06 -16.37
N ASP A 196 8.95 -11.30 -16.28
CA ASP A 196 9.54 -12.65 -16.41
C ASP A 196 9.07 -13.40 -17.67
N GLY A 197 8.86 -12.66 -18.77
CA GLY A 197 8.36 -13.17 -20.04
C GLY A 197 6.86 -13.51 -20.08
N LEU A 198 6.13 -13.31 -18.98
CA LEU A 198 4.68 -13.57 -18.90
C LEU A 198 3.88 -12.26 -18.88
N PRO A 199 2.86 -12.13 -19.75
CA PRO A 199 1.99 -10.95 -19.76
C PRO A 199 1.04 -10.94 -18.56
N LEU A 200 0.72 -9.75 -18.07
CA LEU A 200 -0.29 -9.53 -17.04
C LEU A 200 -1.68 -9.87 -17.58
N THR A 201 -2.45 -10.64 -16.80
CA THR A 201 -3.86 -10.86 -17.08
C THR A 201 -4.70 -9.60 -16.77
N LYS A 202 -5.94 -9.53 -17.25
CA LYS A 202 -6.85 -8.39 -17.01
C LYS A 202 -7.11 -8.10 -15.52
N ASN A 203 -6.92 -9.10 -14.65
CA ASN A 203 -7.10 -8.99 -13.21
C ASN A 203 -5.78 -8.73 -12.46
N GLN A 204 -4.72 -8.34 -13.17
CA GLN A 204 -3.40 -8.14 -12.60
C GLN A 204 -2.84 -6.75 -12.92
N ILE A 205 -2.19 -6.18 -11.91
CA ILE A 205 -1.37 -4.97 -12.00
C ILE A 205 -0.05 -5.20 -11.28
N PHE A 206 0.95 -4.37 -11.54
CA PHE A 206 2.17 -4.33 -10.73
C PHE A 206 1.99 -3.39 -9.53
N CYS A 207 2.53 -3.78 -8.39
CA CYS A 207 2.72 -2.86 -7.28
C CYS A 207 3.79 -1.82 -7.66
N PRO A 208 3.50 -0.51 -7.62
CA PRO A 208 4.50 0.51 -7.95
C PRO A 208 5.75 0.46 -7.06
N TYR A 209 5.59 0.03 -5.81
CA TYR A 209 6.66 -0.09 -4.83
C TYR A 209 7.44 -1.41 -4.95
N SER A 210 6.78 -2.55 -4.71
CA SER A 210 7.48 -3.85 -4.67
C SER A 210 7.75 -4.44 -6.06
N LYS A 211 7.14 -3.90 -7.12
CA LYS A 211 7.13 -4.44 -8.50
C LYS A 211 6.52 -5.83 -8.63
N GLU A 212 5.95 -6.37 -7.55
CA GLU A 212 5.28 -7.66 -7.54
C GLU A 212 3.86 -7.58 -8.12
N ARG A 213 3.35 -8.72 -8.62
CA ARG A 213 2.02 -8.81 -9.22
C ARG A 213 0.93 -8.83 -8.14
N ILE A 214 -0.11 -8.03 -8.35
CA ILE A 214 -1.29 -7.92 -7.47
C ILE A 214 -2.51 -8.53 -8.16
N ARG A 215 -3.34 -9.24 -7.42
CA ARG A 215 -4.67 -9.70 -7.85
C ARG A 215 -5.73 -8.64 -7.53
N VAL A 216 -6.15 -7.89 -8.53
CA VAL A 216 -7.00 -6.70 -8.35
C VAL A 216 -8.35 -7.06 -7.72
N ALA A 217 -9.10 -8.01 -8.29
CA ALA A 217 -10.42 -8.37 -7.79
C ALA A 217 -10.40 -8.89 -6.33
N GLU A 218 -9.36 -9.64 -5.95
CA GLU A 218 -9.20 -10.10 -4.57
C GLU A 218 -8.91 -8.94 -3.63
N SER A 219 -7.99 -8.03 -4.00
CA SER A 219 -7.72 -6.80 -3.25
C SER A 219 -8.96 -5.93 -3.06
N LEU A 220 -9.68 -5.63 -4.15
CA LEU A 220 -10.86 -4.75 -4.11
C LEU A 220 -11.98 -5.27 -3.18
N ARG A 221 -12.06 -6.60 -2.98
CA ARG A 221 -13.04 -7.22 -2.06
C ARG A 221 -12.73 -7.00 -0.58
N THR A 222 -11.52 -6.57 -0.25
CA THR A 222 -11.07 -6.44 1.15
C THR A 222 -11.35 -5.08 1.78
N GLY A 223 -12.04 -4.15 1.10
CA GLY A 223 -12.21 -2.77 1.56
C GLY A 223 -12.70 -2.65 3.02
N ASN A 224 -13.78 -3.33 3.38
CA ASN A 224 -14.30 -3.29 4.76
C ASN A 224 -13.30 -3.85 5.79
N GLN A 225 -12.57 -4.90 5.43
CA GLN A 225 -11.56 -5.52 6.27
C GLN A 225 -10.37 -4.56 6.48
N ALA A 226 -9.91 -3.94 5.39
CA ALA A 226 -8.82 -2.98 5.38
C ALA A 226 -9.17 -1.70 6.15
N SER A 227 -10.39 -1.16 6.03
CA SER A 227 -10.86 -0.03 6.83
C SER A 227 -10.88 -0.35 8.32
N ASN A 228 -11.39 -1.53 8.70
CA ASN A 228 -11.38 -1.95 10.11
C ASN A 228 -9.94 -2.11 10.63
N PHE A 229 -9.05 -2.70 9.84
CA PHE A 229 -7.65 -2.87 10.20
C PHE A 229 -6.94 -1.54 10.40
N LEU A 230 -7.10 -0.61 9.46
CA LEU A 230 -6.53 0.73 9.55
C LEU A 230 -7.06 1.47 10.78
N ALA A 231 -8.36 1.40 11.05
CA ALA A 231 -8.95 2.01 12.24
C ALA A 231 -8.34 1.45 13.55
N ILE A 232 -8.16 0.13 13.64
CA ILE A 232 -7.50 -0.50 14.79
C ILE A 232 -6.05 -0.02 14.91
N PHE A 233 -5.31 0.02 13.81
CA PHE A 233 -3.93 0.50 13.81
C PHE A 233 -3.81 1.97 14.24
N ILE A 234 -4.68 2.84 13.75
CA ILE A 234 -4.73 4.25 14.17
C ILE A 234 -5.08 4.37 15.66
N ALA A 235 -5.98 3.53 16.19
CA ALA A 235 -6.25 3.53 17.63
C ALA A 235 -4.98 3.17 18.44
N LEU A 236 -4.25 2.14 18.01
CA LEU A 236 -2.99 1.73 18.66
C LEU A 236 -1.93 2.85 18.59
N SER A 237 -1.80 3.54 17.46
CA SER A 237 -0.84 4.64 17.33
C SER A 237 -1.16 5.80 18.29
N GLN A 238 -2.45 6.08 18.53
CA GLN A 238 -2.86 7.08 19.51
C GLN A 238 -2.52 6.66 20.94
N PHE A 239 -2.72 5.38 21.31
CA PHE A 239 -2.33 4.88 22.64
C PHE A 239 -0.81 4.85 22.84
N ALA A 240 -0.03 4.70 21.77
CA ALA A 240 1.42 4.81 21.82
C ALA A 240 1.93 6.27 21.86
N GLY A 241 1.04 7.26 21.78
CA GLY A 241 1.41 8.68 21.76
C GLY A 241 2.25 9.06 20.54
N LEU A 242 2.10 8.37 19.41
CA LEU A 242 2.88 8.62 18.21
C LEU A 242 2.45 9.94 17.54
N LYS A 243 3.39 10.88 17.39
CA LYS A 243 3.20 12.17 16.72
C LYS A 243 3.72 12.12 15.27
N ASP A 244 3.07 11.31 14.47
CA ASP A 244 3.41 11.11 13.04
C ASP A 244 2.58 12.04 12.14
N LEU A 245 3.23 12.64 11.14
CA LEU A 245 2.62 13.67 10.29
C LEU A 245 1.55 13.07 9.37
N GLU A 246 1.81 11.87 8.84
CA GLU A 246 0.93 11.15 7.94
C GLU A 246 -0.35 10.71 8.65
N ILE A 247 -0.25 10.28 9.91
CA ILE A 247 -1.41 10.01 10.76
C ILE A 247 -2.19 11.29 11.05
N GLN A 248 -1.52 12.39 11.37
CA GLN A 248 -2.20 13.66 11.64
C GLN A 248 -2.95 14.18 10.41
N ASN A 249 -2.30 14.16 9.24
CA ASN A 249 -2.91 14.52 7.96
C ASN A 249 -4.08 13.60 7.61
N PHE A 250 -3.95 12.30 7.86
CA PHE A 250 -5.06 11.37 7.68
C PHE A 250 -6.24 11.71 8.58
N LEU A 251 -6.00 12.00 9.86
CA LEU A 251 -7.02 12.32 10.85
C LEU A 251 -7.74 13.65 10.59
N THR A 252 -7.06 14.66 10.04
CA THR A 252 -7.71 15.95 9.70
C THR A 252 -8.73 15.81 8.57
N MET A 253 -8.58 14.79 7.72
CA MET A 253 -9.54 14.44 6.67
C MET A 253 -10.68 13.53 7.14
N GLN A 254 -10.59 12.98 8.36
CA GLN A 254 -11.61 12.09 8.92
C GLN A 254 -12.77 12.85 9.58
N PRO A 255 -13.96 12.23 9.72
CA PRO A 255 -15.01 12.79 10.54
C PRO A 255 -14.56 12.93 12.00
N SER A 256 -15.10 13.91 12.71
CA SER A 256 -14.72 14.24 14.10
C SER A 256 -14.85 13.07 15.09
N ASN A 257 -15.71 12.10 14.80
CA ASN A 257 -15.94 10.92 15.62
C ASN A 257 -15.08 9.70 15.21
N TYR A 258 -14.17 9.83 14.25
CA TYR A 258 -13.37 8.71 13.73
C TYR A 258 -12.56 8.02 14.83
N LEU A 259 -11.89 8.77 15.70
CA LEU A 259 -11.10 8.19 16.79
C LEU A 259 -11.95 7.41 17.79
N GLU A 260 -13.18 7.85 18.06
CA GLU A 260 -14.12 7.10 18.88
C GLU A 260 -14.50 5.77 18.22
N GLN A 261 -14.78 5.80 16.92
CA GLN A 261 -15.09 4.59 16.14
C GLN A 261 -13.89 3.63 16.08
N ALA A 262 -12.67 4.15 15.86
CA ALA A 262 -11.43 3.41 15.85
C ALA A 262 -11.18 2.69 17.19
N ASN A 263 -11.37 3.40 18.30
CA ASN A 263 -11.29 2.84 19.65
C ASN A 263 -12.34 1.74 19.88
N LYS A 264 -13.57 1.94 19.40
CA LYS A 264 -14.62 0.91 19.44
C LYS A 264 -14.24 -0.33 18.61
N LYS A 265 -13.61 -0.15 17.44
CA LYS A 265 -13.11 -1.25 16.60
C LYS A 265 -11.99 -2.03 17.27
N LEU A 266 -11.03 -1.34 17.90
CA LEU A 266 -10.00 -1.98 18.71
C LEU A 266 -10.63 -2.84 19.81
N LEU A 267 -11.56 -2.30 20.60
CA LEU A 267 -12.24 -3.07 21.64
C LEU A 267 -13.01 -4.29 21.10
N GLN A 268 -13.67 -4.15 19.95
CA GLN A 268 -14.34 -5.27 19.28
C GLN A 268 -13.33 -6.34 18.86
N TYR A 269 -12.20 -5.93 18.28
CA TYR A 269 -11.14 -6.84 17.85
C TYR A 269 -10.51 -7.59 19.02
N LEU A 270 -10.21 -6.90 20.13
CA LEU A 270 -9.61 -7.54 21.30
C LEU A 270 -10.55 -8.56 21.96
N ARG A 271 -11.87 -8.38 21.84
CA ARG A 271 -12.86 -9.33 22.37
C ARG A 271 -13.08 -10.51 21.43
N LEU A 272 -13.26 -10.24 20.14
CA LEU A 272 -13.65 -11.22 19.13
C LEU A 272 -12.86 -11.00 17.82
N PRO A 273 -11.57 -11.38 17.78
CA PRO A 273 -10.72 -11.16 16.60
C PRO A 273 -11.26 -11.82 15.32
N ILE A 274 -11.93 -12.97 15.48
CA ILE A 274 -12.45 -13.79 14.37
C ILE A 274 -13.46 -13.01 13.51
N TRP A 275 -14.22 -12.08 14.09
CA TRP A 275 -15.22 -11.29 13.36
C TRP A 275 -14.64 -10.35 12.32
N PHE A 276 -13.33 -10.07 12.40
CA PHE A 276 -12.64 -9.20 11.46
C PHE A 276 -12.08 -9.98 10.25
N ASN A 277 -12.08 -11.32 10.29
CA ASN A 277 -11.55 -12.17 9.22
C ASN A 277 -10.11 -11.82 8.79
N PHE A 278 -9.30 -11.31 9.72
CA PHE A 278 -7.90 -10.99 9.44
C PHE A 278 -7.07 -12.26 9.21
N SER A 279 -6.19 -12.23 8.21
CA SER A 279 -5.23 -13.30 7.97
C SER A 279 -4.23 -13.40 9.13
N PRO A 280 -3.55 -14.55 9.33
CA PRO A 280 -2.56 -14.70 10.39
C PRO A 280 -1.48 -13.61 10.37
N ARG A 281 -1.08 -13.15 9.18
CA ARG A 281 -0.08 -12.08 9.02
C ARG A 281 -0.62 -10.72 9.46
N GLN A 282 -1.87 -10.41 9.15
CA GLN A 282 -2.52 -9.18 9.60
C GLN A 282 -2.69 -9.19 11.13
N GLN A 283 -3.06 -10.33 11.71
CA GLN A 283 -3.14 -10.47 13.17
C GLN A 283 -1.77 -10.30 13.84
N CYS A 284 -0.72 -10.91 13.27
CA CYS A 284 0.66 -10.75 13.74
C CYS A 284 1.11 -9.28 13.66
N PHE A 285 0.80 -8.61 12.56
CA PHE A 285 1.11 -7.18 12.39
C PHE A 285 0.48 -6.32 13.49
N LEU A 286 -0.81 -6.52 13.82
CA LEU A 286 -1.49 -5.77 14.88
C LEU A 286 -0.96 -6.16 16.27
N ALA A 287 -0.62 -7.43 16.48
CA ALA A 287 -0.02 -7.90 17.72
C ALA A 287 1.33 -7.22 17.99
N GLU A 288 2.19 -7.15 16.97
CA GLU A 288 3.47 -6.44 17.01
C GLU A 288 3.29 -4.92 17.16
N ALA A 289 2.20 -4.36 16.66
CA ALA A 289 1.82 -2.95 16.86
C ALA A 289 1.22 -2.68 18.26
N GLY A 290 1.25 -3.64 19.19
CA GLY A 290 0.84 -3.45 20.58
C GLY A 290 -0.58 -3.92 20.92
N ALA A 291 -1.32 -4.53 19.98
CA ALA A 291 -2.68 -5.02 20.29
C ALA A 291 -2.70 -6.04 21.45
N ARG A 292 -1.67 -6.88 21.57
CA ARG A 292 -1.54 -7.83 22.70
C ARG A 292 -1.35 -7.09 24.02
N ALA A 293 -0.50 -6.07 24.07
CA ALA A 293 -0.26 -5.27 25.26
C ALA A 293 -1.54 -4.56 25.73
N VAL A 294 -2.31 -4.00 24.79
CA VAL A 294 -3.63 -3.40 25.09
C VAL A 294 -4.60 -4.45 25.65
N ALA A 295 -4.66 -5.64 25.05
CA ALA A 295 -5.53 -6.73 25.55
C ALA A 295 -5.15 -7.15 26.98
N GLN A 296 -3.85 -7.29 27.27
CA GLN A 296 -3.33 -7.65 28.59
C GLN A 296 -3.71 -6.59 29.64
N GLN A 297 -3.57 -5.30 29.32
CA GLN A 297 -3.95 -4.19 30.20
C GLN A 297 -5.46 -4.11 30.47
N LEU A 298 -6.30 -4.61 29.56
CA LEU A 298 -7.75 -4.64 29.74
C LEU A 298 -8.24 -5.87 30.52
N HIS A 299 -7.61 -7.03 30.33
CA HIS A 299 -8.11 -8.31 30.82
C HIS A 299 -8.25 -8.35 32.35
N TYR A 300 -7.29 -7.75 33.07
CA TYR A 300 -7.21 -7.79 34.53
C TYR A 300 -7.70 -6.54 35.25
N ARG A 301 -8.22 -5.55 34.50
CA ARG A 301 -8.64 -4.26 35.07
C ARG A 301 -9.73 -4.40 36.13
N HIS A 302 -10.59 -5.41 36.05
CA HIS A 302 -11.64 -5.68 37.04
C HIS A 302 -11.12 -6.17 38.40
N LEU A 303 -9.86 -6.62 38.47
CA LEU A 303 -9.19 -7.10 39.69
C LEU A 303 -8.24 -6.05 40.27
N TRP A 304 -8.19 -4.85 39.68
CA TRP A 304 -7.25 -3.79 40.05
C TRP A 304 -8.00 -2.48 40.33
N SER A 305 -7.85 -1.95 41.56
CA SER A 305 -8.37 -0.64 41.93
C SER A 305 -7.22 0.32 42.24
N GLU A 306 -7.22 1.51 41.65
CA GLU A 306 -6.19 2.52 41.93
C GLU A 306 -6.27 3.09 43.36
N GLU A 307 -7.39 2.86 44.07
CA GLU A 307 -7.57 3.22 45.48
C GLU A 307 -6.91 2.23 46.44
N ASN A 308 -6.68 0.99 45.99
CA ASN A 308 -6.09 -0.07 46.81
C ASN A 308 -4.57 0.08 46.89
N LYS A 309 -3.98 -0.45 47.97
CA LYS A 309 -2.52 -0.56 48.06
C LYS A 309 -2.01 -1.53 46.99
N LEU A 310 -0.81 -1.28 46.48
CA LEU A 310 -0.15 -2.13 45.49
C LEU A 310 -0.17 -3.61 45.88
N GLN A 311 0.12 -3.90 47.15
CA GLN A 311 0.12 -5.25 47.71
C GLN A 311 -1.27 -5.92 47.64
N GLU A 312 -2.34 -5.16 47.90
CA GLU A 312 -3.72 -5.66 47.85
C GLU A 312 -4.15 -5.98 46.40
N ASN A 313 -3.74 -5.15 45.44
CA ASN A 313 -3.97 -5.39 44.02
C ASN A 313 -3.18 -6.61 43.50
N ALA A 314 -1.90 -6.71 43.86
CA ALA A 314 -1.07 -7.87 43.51
C ALA A 314 -1.64 -9.17 44.11
N LEU A 315 -2.08 -9.12 45.37
CA LEU A 315 -2.77 -10.24 46.03
C LEU A 315 -4.06 -10.62 45.29
N SER A 316 -4.90 -9.65 44.90
CA SER A 316 -6.16 -9.91 44.21
C SER A 316 -5.95 -10.70 42.92
N LEU A 317 -4.91 -10.37 42.14
CA LEU A 317 -4.57 -11.07 40.91
C LEU A 317 -4.02 -12.48 41.14
N LEU A 318 -3.15 -12.66 42.13
CA LEU A 318 -2.57 -13.98 42.45
C LEU A 318 -3.60 -14.92 43.11
N ILE A 319 -4.47 -14.37 43.96
CA ILE A 319 -5.61 -15.09 44.56
C ILE A 319 -6.57 -15.55 43.48
N ASP A 320 -6.96 -14.67 42.54
CA ASP A 320 -7.81 -15.03 41.40
C ASP A 320 -7.16 -16.12 40.53
N TYR A 321 -5.84 -16.06 40.31
CA TYR A 321 -5.13 -17.13 39.62
C TYR A 321 -5.29 -18.45 40.38
N ASN A 322 -4.94 -18.53 41.66
CA ASN A 322 -5.05 -19.77 42.41
C ASN A 322 -6.48 -20.13 42.86
N LYS A 323 -7.48 -19.28 42.56
CA LYS A 323 -8.88 -19.41 42.98
C LYS A 323 -9.05 -19.54 44.50
N GLN A 324 -8.20 -18.85 45.27
CA GLN A 324 -8.26 -18.90 46.74
C GLN A 324 -9.43 -18.10 47.33
N ASP A 325 -10.10 -17.31 46.50
CA ASP A 325 -11.36 -16.61 46.76
C ASP A 325 -12.59 -17.52 46.68
N TRP A 326 -12.44 -18.74 46.15
CA TRP A 326 -13.52 -19.73 46.08
C TRP A 326 -13.62 -20.51 47.39
N GLN A 327 -14.84 -20.89 47.79
CA GLN A 327 -15.08 -21.77 48.95
C GLN A 327 -14.28 -23.08 48.87
N SER A 328 -14.01 -23.55 47.64
CA SER A 328 -13.08 -24.63 47.36
C SER A 328 -12.21 -24.24 46.16
N PRO A 329 -10.91 -23.95 46.35
CA PRO A 329 -10.00 -23.58 45.26
C PRO A 329 -9.92 -24.65 44.17
N SER A 330 -9.95 -25.93 44.56
CA SER A 330 -9.99 -27.07 43.65
C SER A 330 -11.24 -27.05 42.75
N PHE A 331 -12.38 -26.62 43.27
CA PHE A 331 -13.62 -26.49 42.51
C PHE A 331 -13.60 -25.29 41.55
N GLY A 332 -13.03 -24.15 41.96
CA GLY A 332 -12.82 -23.01 41.06
C GLY A 332 -11.85 -23.32 39.91
N LEU A 333 -10.78 -24.06 40.19
CA LEU A 333 -9.86 -24.58 39.17
C LEU A 333 -10.54 -25.61 38.26
N PHE A 334 -11.44 -26.43 38.80
CA PHE A 334 -12.26 -27.36 38.04
C PHE A 334 -13.17 -26.62 37.04
N ILE A 335 -14.01 -25.68 37.49
CA ILE A 335 -14.93 -24.96 36.60
C ILE A 335 -14.21 -24.17 35.50
N THR A 336 -13.01 -23.66 35.80
CA THR A 336 -12.22 -22.94 34.81
C THR A 336 -11.41 -23.85 33.88
N GLY A 337 -11.52 -25.17 33.99
CA GLY A 337 -10.84 -26.13 33.11
C GLY A 337 -9.35 -26.34 33.42
N HIS A 338 -8.89 -25.94 34.61
CA HIS A 338 -7.47 -25.95 35.01
C HIS A 338 -7.22 -26.93 36.17
N TRP A 339 -7.58 -28.20 35.95
CA TRP A 339 -7.61 -29.28 36.93
C TRP A 339 -6.26 -29.58 37.63
N ARG A 340 -5.13 -29.17 37.02
CA ARG A 340 -3.79 -29.36 37.58
C ARG A 340 -2.85 -28.23 37.15
N ARG A 341 -2.91 -27.09 37.84
CA ARG A 341 -1.96 -25.99 37.59
C ARG A 341 -0.58 -26.34 38.14
N HIS A 342 0.38 -26.45 37.24
CA HIS A 342 1.77 -26.76 37.61
C HIS A 342 2.42 -25.69 38.50
N HIS A 343 1.95 -24.45 38.44
CA HIS A 343 2.49 -23.33 39.23
C HIS A 343 1.72 -23.05 40.53
N TYR A 344 0.79 -23.94 40.95
CA TYR A 344 -0.04 -23.69 42.14
C TYR A 344 0.80 -23.46 43.41
N GLY A 345 1.81 -24.30 43.63
CA GLY A 345 2.73 -24.21 44.79
C GLY A 345 3.48 -22.88 44.86
N PRO A 346 4.30 -22.54 43.84
CA PRO A 346 5.02 -21.27 43.78
C PRO A 346 4.11 -20.04 43.94
N VAL A 347 2.93 -20.02 43.31
CA VAL A 347 1.99 -18.90 43.46
C VAL A 347 1.40 -18.84 44.87
N ASN A 348 1.14 -19.98 45.50
CA ASN A 348 0.65 -20.00 46.88
C ASN A 348 1.71 -19.47 47.87
N GLU A 349 2.98 -19.79 47.66
CA GLU A 349 4.10 -19.22 48.43
C GLU A 349 4.17 -17.71 48.26
N ALA A 350 4.08 -17.21 47.03
CA ALA A 350 4.07 -15.78 46.75
C ALA A 350 2.90 -15.05 47.45
N ILE A 351 1.69 -15.64 47.44
CA ILE A 351 0.53 -15.10 48.17
C ILE A 351 0.83 -15.03 49.68
N HIS A 352 1.45 -16.06 50.26
CA HIS A 352 1.79 -16.07 51.69
C HIS A 352 2.85 -15.03 52.04
N SER A 353 3.89 -14.89 51.23
CA SER A 353 4.92 -13.85 51.40
C SER A 353 4.33 -12.44 51.33
N LEU A 354 3.46 -12.18 50.35
CA LEU A 354 2.74 -10.91 50.28
C LEU A 354 1.85 -10.70 51.51
N LYS A 355 1.11 -11.70 51.99
CA LYS A 355 0.30 -11.55 53.21
C LYS A 355 1.13 -11.26 54.47
N LYS A 356 2.39 -11.69 54.50
CA LYS A 356 3.35 -11.40 55.58
C LYS A 356 3.99 -10.00 55.51
N GLY A 357 3.70 -9.24 54.45
CA GLY A 357 4.22 -7.88 54.27
C GLY A 357 5.55 -7.80 53.52
N GLU A 358 5.99 -8.86 52.84
CA GLU A 358 7.15 -8.77 51.95
C GLU A 358 6.88 -7.82 50.78
N GLU A 359 7.93 -7.14 50.31
CA GLU A 359 7.82 -6.15 49.24
C GLU A 359 7.41 -6.80 47.90
N VAL A 360 6.41 -6.19 47.24
CA VAL A 360 5.84 -6.71 45.99
C VAL A 360 6.89 -6.98 44.91
N PRO A 361 7.83 -6.07 44.59
CA PRO A 361 8.84 -6.33 43.55
C PRO A 361 9.71 -7.56 43.85
N VAL A 362 10.09 -7.76 45.12
CA VAL A 362 10.93 -8.89 45.55
C VAL A 362 10.18 -10.21 45.38
N VAL A 363 8.92 -10.26 45.82
CA VAL A 363 8.10 -11.47 45.72
C VAL A 363 7.82 -11.84 44.26
N LEU A 364 7.53 -10.85 43.40
CA LEU A 364 7.28 -11.09 41.97
C LEU A 364 8.53 -11.58 41.25
N ALA A 365 9.72 -11.03 41.54
CA ALA A 365 10.98 -11.47 40.94
C ALA A 365 11.26 -12.94 41.29
N LYS A 366 11.12 -13.31 42.56
CA LYS A 366 11.29 -14.70 43.03
C LYS A 366 10.28 -15.66 42.40
N LEU A 367 9.01 -15.24 42.30
CA LEU A 367 7.98 -16.05 41.65
C LEU A 367 8.31 -16.28 40.18
N LYS A 368 8.76 -15.24 39.46
CA LYS A 368 9.17 -15.35 38.04
C LYS A 368 10.31 -16.33 37.84
N GLU A 369 11.37 -16.23 38.66
CA GLU A 369 12.50 -17.15 38.61
C GLU A 369 12.05 -18.61 38.80
N GLN A 370 11.20 -18.87 39.79
CA GLN A 370 10.68 -20.20 40.07
C GLN A 370 9.83 -20.77 38.92
N ILE A 371 9.00 -19.95 38.26
CA ILE A 371 8.14 -20.44 37.17
C ILE A 371 8.88 -20.62 35.84
N GLN A 372 9.89 -19.81 35.56
CA GLN A 372 10.67 -19.87 34.31
C GLN A 372 11.48 -21.16 34.21
N HIS A 373 11.90 -21.73 35.33
CA HIS A 373 12.63 -23.00 35.38
C HIS A 373 11.72 -24.25 35.36
N HIS A 374 10.40 -24.08 35.31
CA HIS A 374 9.48 -25.21 35.29
C HIS A 374 9.43 -25.88 33.89
N PRO A 375 9.44 -27.23 33.77
CA PRO A 375 9.46 -27.95 32.49
C PRO A 375 8.30 -27.64 31.54
N HIS A 376 7.20 -27.12 32.07
CA HIS A 376 5.99 -26.71 31.34
C HIS A 376 5.75 -25.21 31.39
N TYR A 377 6.81 -24.40 31.49
CA TYR A 377 6.70 -22.95 31.43
C TYR A 377 6.05 -22.52 30.12
N ASN A 378 4.93 -21.79 30.23
CA ASN A 378 4.26 -21.19 29.09
C ASN A 378 4.44 -19.66 29.17
N PRO A 379 5.26 -19.06 28.30
CA PRO A 379 5.47 -17.61 28.29
C PRO A 379 4.19 -16.83 27.95
N GLU A 380 3.21 -17.44 27.28
CA GLU A 380 1.92 -16.83 26.96
C GLU A 380 0.82 -17.22 27.98
N GLY A 381 1.20 -17.88 29.07
CA GLY A 381 0.29 -18.44 30.05
C GLY A 381 -0.43 -17.40 30.91
N SER A 382 -1.58 -17.80 31.48
CA SER A 382 -2.45 -16.97 32.32
C SER A 382 -1.72 -16.35 33.54
N LEU A 383 -0.70 -17.02 34.08
CA LEU A 383 0.12 -16.49 35.18
C LEU A 383 1.05 -15.38 34.70
N VAL A 384 1.81 -15.63 33.63
CA VAL A 384 2.77 -14.69 33.07
C VAL A 384 2.07 -13.39 32.70
N ASN A 385 0.92 -13.48 32.03
CA ASN A 385 0.08 -12.32 31.69
C ASN A 385 -0.34 -11.49 32.92
N ARG A 386 -0.63 -12.12 34.08
CA ARG A 386 -0.96 -11.38 35.33
C ARG A 386 0.26 -10.69 35.92
N LEU A 387 1.42 -11.36 35.89
CA LEU A 387 2.67 -10.79 36.40
C LEU A 387 3.09 -9.58 35.57
N GLU A 388 3.03 -9.70 34.24
CA GLU A 388 3.29 -8.59 33.31
C GLU A 388 2.33 -7.41 33.56
N PHE A 389 1.05 -7.69 33.84
CA PHE A 389 0.08 -6.65 34.19
C PHE A 389 0.47 -5.91 35.49
N ILE A 390 0.89 -6.63 36.53
CA ILE A 390 1.32 -6.00 37.81
C ILE A 390 2.57 -5.15 37.59
N GLU A 391 3.55 -5.65 36.82
CA GLU A 391 4.78 -4.92 36.52
C GLU A 391 4.55 -3.66 35.67
N HIS A 392 3.64 -3.73 34.70
CA HIS A 392 3.25 -2.56 33.92
C HIS A 392 2.66 -1.47 34.83
N LYS A 393 1.78 -1.85 35.77
CA LYS A 393 1.21 -0.93 36.76
C LYS A 393 2.27 -0.35 37.70
N LEU A 394 3.26 -1.16 38.10
CA LEU A 394 4.42 -0.71 38.87
C LEU A 394 5.22 0.35 38.11
N ALA A 395 5.55 0.08 36.84
CA ALA A 395 6.30 0.99 35.99
C ALA A 395 5.56 2.32 35.77
N LEU A 396 4.24 2.28 35.56
CA LEU A 396 3.41 3.49 35.45
C LEU A 396 3.44 4.32 36.74
N LYS A 397 3.36 3.69 37.91
CA LYS A 397 3.42 4.39 39.19
C LYS A 397 4.79 5.03 39.42
N ALA A 398 5.87 4.35 39.02
CA ALA A 398 7.23 4.90 39.06
C ALA A 398 7.39 6.11 38.12
N LYS A 399 6.84 6.05 36.90
CA LYS A 399 6.84 7.18 35.94
C LYS A 399 6.03 8.39 36.44
N ARG A 400 5.02 8.19 37.29
CA ARG A 400 4.15 9.26 37.84
C ARG A 400 4.67 9.92 39.11
N LEU A 401 5.66 9.35 39.78
CA LEU A 401 6.34 10.00 40.91
C LEU A 401 7.39 10.98 40.35
N PRO A 402 7.23 12.31 40.53
CA PRO A 402 8.25 13.24 40.11
C PRO A 402 9.50 13.08 40.98
N VAL A 403 10.66 13.34 40.37
CA VAL A 403 11.94 13.61 41.03
C VAL A 403 11.82 14.93 41.79
N ASP A 404 11.00 14.99 42.85
CA ASP A 404 10.77 16.17 43.69
C ASP A 404 11.25 15.97 45.14
N SER A 405 12.12 14.98 45.38
CA SER A 405 12.78 14.76 46.67
C SER A 405 14.30 14.88 46.58
N ALA A 406 14.80 15.74 45.69
CA ALA A 406 16.20 16.15 45.64
C ALA A 406 16.31 17.68 45.49
N LEU A 407 15.94 18.42 46.55
CA LEU A 407 16.52 19.71 46.97
C LEU A 407 15.63 20.38 48.03
N VAL A 408 15.60 19.80 49.23
CA VAL A 408 15.49 20.60 50.47
C VAL A 408 16.44 19.97 51.47
N LEU A 409 17.71 20.39 51.42
CA LEU A 409 18.55 20.43 52.60
C LEU A 409 19.11 21.84 52.69
N SER A 410 18.52 22.56 53.64
CA SER A 410 19.04 23.73 54.35
C SER A 410 20.42 23.50 54.92
#